data_AF-A0A212FP60-F1
#
_entry.id   AF-A0A212FP60-F1
#
_cell.length_a   1.000
_cell.length_b   1.000
_cell.length_c   1.000
_cell.angle_alpha   90.00
_cell.angle_beta   90.00
_cell.angle_gamma   90.00
#
_symmetry.space_group_name_H-M   'P 1'
#
loop_
_entity.id
_entity.type
_entity.pdbx_description
1 polymer ?
#
loop_
_entity_poly.entity_id
_entity_poly.type
_entity_poly.pdbx_seq_one_letter_code
_entity_poly.pdbx_strand_id
1 'polypeptide(L)'
;MKIENEEKSIIYHKIRTLQKIAFDKGIENVLNTQFNCDITHKSGHILYNKTLISVSVAFISLLVASSVIEYLLSARCLLPINHLVWEATRPLADCGYCENVTKPLILWNVTRYSFKKYAYSSKPIIVKNAIKHWSASKVFSINFFKTLYEQTPQSYESLENGCQFLNFKSDLFTLKEVFEMPKARVSNQFGQEPWYVGWGNCHPTILSKVREYYSIPEFLPEDAEFPATENIFIGYEMGAVMHLDYIPRLMWQGQVKGNKTWLIKPVPECENSCSEIKFYVEPGDVVLLDTRLWYHSTTIPKGQLSLTVQSEYG
;
A
#
# COMPACT_ATOMS: atom_id res chain seq x y z
N MET A 1 45.62 -44.30 -19.84
CA MET A 1 45.09 -43.03 -20.37
C MET A 1 44.79 -42.98 -21.88
N LYS A 2 45.28 -43.90 -22.74
CA LYS A 2 44.82 -43.98 -24.16
C LYS A 2 43.63 -44.94 -24.37
N ILE A 3 43.54 -46.02 -23.61
CA ILE A 3 42.48 -47.04 -23.73
C ILE A 3 41.09 -46.51 -23.26
N GLU A 4 41.08 -45.64 -22.25
CA GLU A 4 39.86 -45.05 -21.66
C GLU A 4 39.17 -44.02 -22.58
N ASN A 5 39.90 -43.44 -23.53
CA ASN A 5 39.36 -42.46 -24.49
C ASN A 5 38.77 -43.14 -25.74
N GLU A 6 39.23 -44.32 -26.12
CA GLU A 6 38.61 -45.10 -27.21
C GLU A 6 37.27 -45.69 -26.79
N GLU A 7 37.16 -46.23 -25.57
CA GLU A 7 35.89 -46.75 -25.05
C GLU A 7 34.81 -45.67 -24.92
N LYS A 8 35.17 -44.47 -24.45
CA LYS A 8 34.25 -43.32 -24.42
C LYS A 8 33.77 -42.93 -25.81
N SER A 9 34.67 -42.90 -26.81
CA SER A 9 34.32 -42.57 -28.19
C SER A 9 33.30 -43.56 -28.78
N ILE A 10 33.51 -44.86 -28.54
CA ILE A 10 32.60 -45.93 -29.01
C ILE A 10 31.23 -45.83 -28.34
N ILE A 11 31.18 -45.56 -27.04
CA ILE A 11 29.93 -45.39 -26.29
C ILE A 11 29.15 -44.17 -26.79
N TYR A 12 29.82 -43.03 -26.97
CA TYR A 12 29.19 -41.82 -27.49
C TYR A 12 28.63 -42.01 -28.91
N HIS A 13 29.34 -42.75 -29.76
CA HIS A 13 28.86 -43.05 -31.11
C HIS A 13 27.60 -43.94 -31.08
N LYS A 14 27.58 -44.98 -30.23
CA LYS A 14 26.39 -45.84 -30.06
C LYS A 14 25.17 -45.09 -29.53
N ILE A 15 25.36 -44.20 -28.55
CA ILE A 15 24.28 -43.39 -27.99
C ILE A 15 23.69 -42.46 -29.06
N ARG A 16 24.53 -41.82 -29.87
CA ARG A 16 24.07 -40.91 -30.93
C ARG A 16 23.27 -41.64 -32.01
N THR A 17 23.69 -42.86 -32.38
CA THR A 17 22.97 -43.69 -33.35
C THR A 17 21.61 -44.14 -32.80
N LEU A 18 21.54 -44.53 -31.53
CA LEU A 18 20.28 -44.90 -30.87
C LEU A 18 19.31 -43.71 -30.77
N GLN A 19 19.81 -42.52 -30.42
CA GLN A 19 19.00 -41.30 -30.37
C GLN A 19 18.44 -40.93 -31.74
N LYS A 20 19.22 -41.10 -32.82
CA LYS A 20 18.77 -40.84 -34.19
C LYS A 20 17.69 -41.84 -34.63
N ILE A 21 17.84 -43.12 -34.32
CA ILE A 21 16.83 -44.15 -34.61
C ILE A 21 15.53 -43.90 -33.82
N ALA A 22 15.64 -43.52 -32.54
CA ALA A 22 14.48 -43.22 -31.70
C ALA A 22 13.71 -41.97 -32.18
N PHE A 23 14.43 -40.98 -32.72
CA PHE A 23 13.82 -39.78 -33.31
C PHE A 23 13.10 -40.11 -34.63
N ASP A 24 13.69 -40.94 -35.49
CA ASP A 24 13.11 -41.27 -36.80
C ASP A 24 11.93 -42.27 -36.73
N LYS A 25 11.88 -43.15 -35.71
CA LYS A 25 10.88 -44.23 -35.60
C LYS A 25 9.91 -44.13 -34.42
N GLY A 26 10.06 -43.14 -33.55
CA GLY A 26 9.28 -42.99 -32.32
C GLY A 26 9.79 -43.89 -31.18
N ILE A 27 9.65 -43.40 -29.95
CA ILE A 27 10.30 -43.95 -28.74
C ILE A 27 9.71 -45.30 -28.29
N GLU A 28 8.43 -45.58 -28.56
CA GLU A 28 7.78 -46.83 -28.13
C GLU A 28 8.25 -48.09 -28.88
N ASN A 29 8.63 -47.97 -30.16
CA ASN A 29 9.03 -49.13 -30.97
C ASN A 29 10.45 -49.65 -30.66
N VAL A 30 11.34 -48.79 -30.13
CA VAL A 30 12.72 -49.17 -29.78
C VAL A 30 12.77 -49.91 -28.43
N LEU A 31 11.90 -49.53 -27.49
CA LEU A 31 11.83 -50.14 -26.16
C LEU A 31 11.20 -51.55 -26.18
N ASN A 32 10.31 -51.84 -27.14
CA ASN A 32 9.71 -53.17 -27.30
C ASN A 32 10.68 -54.24 -27.84
N THR A 33 11.79 -53.85 -28.49
CA THR A 33 12.75 -54.82 -29.04
C THR A 33 13.83 -55.28 -28.05
N GLN A 34 13.95 -54.65 -26.87
CA GLN A 34 15.09 -54.88 -25.96
C GLN A 34 14.74 -55.55 -24.62
N PHE A 35 13.45 -55.70 -24.30
CA PHE A 35 12.97 -56.53 -23.20
C PHE A 35 11.84 -57.44 -23.70
N ASN A 36 12.22 -58.55 -24.31
CA ASN A 36 11.32 -59.62 -24.69
C ASN A 36 10.96 -60.44 -23.44
N CYS A 37 10.07 -59.92 -22.60
CA CYS A 37 9.36 -60.74 -21.62
C CYS A 37 7.98 -61.06 -22.19
N ASP A 38 7.92 -62.20 -22.87
CA ASP A 38 6.70 -62.90 -23.22
C ASP A 38 5.93 -63.20 -21.93
N ILE A 39 4.92 -62.38 -21.62
CA ILE A 39 3.87 -62.76 -20.67
C ILE A 39 2.64 -63.02 -21.51
N THR A 40 2.49 -64.28 -21.92
CA THR A 40 1.22 -64.86 -22.35
C THR A 40 0.19 -64.68 -21.24
N HIS A 41 -0.54 -63.56 -21.25
CA HIS A 41 -1.67 -63.38 -20.37
C HIS A 41 -2.89 -64.00 -21.05
N LYS A 42 -3.35 -65.13 -20.49
CA LYS A 42 -4.68 -65.68 -20.74
C LYS A 42 -5.71 -64.55 -20.68
N SER A 43 -6.55 -64.47 -21.71
CA SER A 43 -7.75 -63.64 -21.75
C SER A 43 -8.69 -64.04 -20.60
N GLY A 44 -8.49 -63.43 -19.44
CA GLY A 44 -9.53 -63.26 -18.44
C GLY A 44 -10.22 -61.94 -18.71
N HIS A 45 -11.46 -61.98 -19.19
CA HIS A 45 -12.34 -60.82 -19.14
C HIS A 45 -12.59 -60.49 -17.66
N ILE A 46 -11.73 -59.67 -17.05
CA ILE A 46 -12.08 -58.97 -15.83
C ILE A 46 -13.06 -57.89 -16.28
N LEU A 47 -14.34 -58.17 -16.11
CA LEU A 47 -15.41 -57.21 -16.32
C LEU A 47 -15.29 -56.13 -15.22
N TYR A 48 -14.33 -55.22 -15.37
CA TYR A 48 -14.29 -54.03 -14.54
C TYR A 48 -15.57 -53.27 -14.82
N ASN A 49 -16.43 -53.21 -13.79
CA ASN A 49 -17.72 -52.55 -13.90
C ASN A 49 -17.45 -51.09 -14.26
N LYS A 50 -17.77 -50.67 -15.49
CA LYS A 50 -17.45 -49.32 -16.00
C LYS A 50 -17.99 -48.23 -15.09
N THR A 51 -19.11 -48.50 -14.42
CA THR A 51 -19.67 -47.69 -13.34
C THR A 51 -18.76 -47.57 -12.12
N LEU A 52 -18.08 -48.64 -11.69
CA LEU A 52 -17.13 -48.60 -10.57
C LEU A 52 -15.89 -47.75 -10.92
N ILE A 53 -15.36 -47.87 -12.14
CA ILE A 53 -14.27 -46.99 -12.61
C ILE A 53 -14.74 -45.55 -12.68
N SER A 54 -15.92 -45.29 -13.25
CA SER A 54 -16.49 -43.95 -13.35
C SER A 54 -16.72 -43.31 -11.98
N VAL A 55 -17.20 -44.07 -11.00
CA VAL A 55 -17.42 -43.60 -9.62
C VAL A 55 -16.09 -43.31 -8.94
N SER A 56 -15.10 -44.18 -9.10
CA SER A 56 -13.76 -43.95 -8.54
C SER A 56 -13.08 -42.72 -9.15
N VAL A 57 -13.19 -42.51 -10.47
CA VAL A 57 -12.65 -41.31 -11.14
C VAL A 57 -13.37 -40.04 -10.68
N ALA A 58 -14.70 -40.08 -10.56
CA ALA A 58 -15.47 -38.94 -10.04
C ALA A 58 -15.10 -38.61 -8.59
N PHE A 59 -14.93 -39.63 -7.75
CA PHE A 59 -14.52 -39.45 -6.36
C PHE A 59 -13.11 -38.87 -6.24
N ILE A 60 -12.15 -39.38 -7.02
CA ILE A 60 -10.78 -38.82 -7.08
C ILE A 60 -10.81 -37.37 -7.58
N SER A 61 -11.61 -37.08 -8.61
CA SER A 61 -11.74 -35.71 -9.14
C SER A 61 -12.33 -34.75 -8.10
N LEU A 62 -13.30 -35.21 -7.31
CA LEU A 62 -13.89 -34.43 -6.23
C LEU A 62 -12.89 -34.18 -5.09
N LEU A 63 -12.08 -35.18 -4.74
CA LEU A 63 -11.01 -35.06 -3.74
C LEU A 63 -9.92 -34.08 -4.20
N VAL A 64 -9.51 -34.15 -5.48
CA VAL A 64 -8.54 -33.21 -6.07
C VAL A 64 -9.13 -31.81 -6.14
N ALA A 65 -10.40 -31.66 -6.51
CA ALA A 65 -11.06 -30.36 -6.50
C ALA A 65 -11.14 -29.78 -5.07
N SER A 66 -11.48 -30.60 -4.08
CA SER A 66 -11.52 -30.18 -2.68
C SER A 66 -10.14 -29.75 -2.17
N SER A 67 -9.08 -30.49 -2.49
CA SER A 67 -7.72 -30.14 -2.06
C SER A 67 -7.19 -28.90 -2.77
N VAL A 68 -7.53 -28.70 -4.05
CA VAL A 68 -7.22 -27.46 -4.78
C VAL A 68 -7.98 -26.28 -4.19
N ILE A 69 -9.25 -26.44 -3.82
CA ILE A 69 -10.04 -25.40 -3.17
C ILE A 69 -9.45 -25.07 -1.80
N GLU A 70 -9.11 -26.06 -0.97
CA GLU A 70 -8.44 -25.83 0.31
C GLU A 70 -7.07 -25.18 0.14
N TYR A 71 -6.30 -25.57 -0.88
CA TYR A 71 -5.03 -24.92 -1.21
C TYR A 71 -5.22 -23.46 -1.61
N LEU A 72 -6.20 -23.16 -2.46
CA LEU A 72 -6.52 -21.79 -2.88
C LEU A 72 -7.06 -20.94 -1.73
N LEU A 73 -7.90 -21.52 -0.85
CA LEU A 73 -8.41 -20.85 0.34
C LEU A 73 -7.33 -20.65 1.42
N SER A 74 -6.34 -21.54 1.50
CA SER A 74 -5.22 -21.44 2.44
C SER A 74 -4.04 -20.63 1.91
N ALA A 75 -3.94 -20.46 0.59
CA ALA A 75 -2.94 -19.63 -0.07
C ALA A 75 -3.21 -18.15 0.24
N ARG A 76 -2.56 -17.67 1.30
CA ARG A 76 -2.49 -16.25 1.59
C ARG A 76 -1.75 -15.54 0.45
N CYS A 77 -2.26 -14.38 0.05
CA CYS A 77 -1.65 -13.50 -0.97
C CYS A 77 -1.66 -14.04 -2.42
N LEU A 78 -2.62 -14.88 -2.79
CA LEU A 78 -2.75 -15.39 -4.17
C LEU A 78 -2.96 -14.26 -5.21
N LEU A 79 -3.65 -13.20 -4.79
CA LEU A 79 -3.80 -11.97 -5.58
C LEU A 79 -2.90 -10.88 -4.98
N PRO A 80 -2.16 -10.13 -5.81
CA PRO A 80 -1.47 -8.94 -5.34
C PRO A 80 -2.51 -7.96 -4.79
N ILE A 81 -2.36 -7.63 -3.52
CA ILE A 81 -3.21 -6.67 -2.81
C ILE A 81 -2.85 -5.27 -3.31
N ASN A 82 -3.33 -4.93 -4.50
CA ASN A 82 -3.16 -3.63 -5.13
C ASN A 82 -4.44 -2.78 -4.94
N HIS A 83 -4.38 -1.49 -5.26
CA HIS A 83 -5.50 -0.57 -5.07
C HIS A 83 -6.80 -1.02 -5.76
N LEU A 84 -6.70 -1.68 -6.93
CA LEU A 84 -7.89 -2.18 -7.62
C LEU A 84 -8.58 -3.28 -6.82
N VAL A 85 -7.79 -4.22 -6.26
CA VAL A 85 -8.33 -5.28 -5.41
C VAL A 85 -8.96 -4.68 -4.16
N TRP A 86 -8.29 -3.73 -3.51
CA TRP A 86 -8.83 -3.07 -2.32
C TRP A 86 -10.15 -2.34 -2.57
N GLU A 87 -10.25 -1.57 -3.65
CA GLU A 87 -11.50 -0.88 -3.99
C GLU A 87 -12.61 -1.87 -4.36
N ALA A 88 -12.27 -2.93 -5.09
CA ALA A 88 -13.24 -3.94 -5.51
C ALA A 88 -13.76 -4.81 -4.34
N THR A 89 -12.95 -5.01 -3.30
CA THR A 89 -13.31 -5.81 -2.12
C THR A 89 -13.74 -4.96 -0.92
N ARG A 90 -13.67 -3.63 -1.02
CA ARG A 90 -14.14 -2.71 0.02
C ARG A 90 -15.63 -2.95 0.30
N PRO A 91 -16.06 -3.00 1.57
CA PRO A 91 -17.48 -3.07 1.89
C PRO A 91 -18.21 -1.81 1.40
N LEU A 92 -19.46 -1.98 0.97
CA LEU A 92 -20.32 -0.85 0.62
C LEU A 92 -20.52 0.05 1.84
N ALA A 93 -20.34 1.35 1.66
CA ALA A 93 -20.54 2.31 2.72
C ALA A 93 -22.04 2.61 2.94
N ASP A 94 -22.41 2.86 4.19
CA ASP A 94 -23.68 3.51 4.52
C ASP A 94 -23.56 5.01 4.25
N CYS A 95 -24.36 5.55 3.33
CA CYS A 95 -24.29 6.96 2.92
C CYS A 95 -24.70 7.97 4.00
N GLY A 96 -25.15 7.53 5.18
CA GLY A 96 -25.46 8.41 6.31
C GLY A 96 -24.30 9.31 6.77
N TYR A 97 -23.04 8.96 6.47
CA TYR A 97 -21.89 9.82 6.81
C TYR A 97 -21.87 11.14 6.02
N CYS A 98 -22.42 11.15 4.81
CA CYS A 98 -22.42 12.30 3.90
C CYS A 98 -23.80 12.92 3.70
N GLU A 99 -24.85 12.29 4.21
CA GLU A 99 -26.22 12.81 4.12
C GLU A 99 -26.34 14.20 4.75
N ASN A 100 -26.89 15.16 3.99
CA ASN A 100 -27.01 16.57 4.38
C ASN A 100 -25.68 17.26 4.74
N VAL A 101 -24.54 16.71 4.30
CA VAL A 101 -23.22 17.33 4.49
C VAL A 101 -22.83 18.06 3.21
N THR A 102 -22.91 19.40 3.24
CA THR A 102 -22.53 20.25 2.10
C THR A 102 -21.22 21.00 2.31
N LYS A 103 -20.74 21.05 3.56
CA LYS A 103 -19.50 21.72 3.95
C LYS A 103 -18.94 21.11 5.23
N PRO A 104 -17.64 21.28 5.52
CA PRO A 104 -17.07 20.85 6.79
C PRO A 104 -17.69 21.58 7.96
N LEU A 105 -17.79 20.89 9.09
CA LEU A 105 -18.10 21.52 10.37
C LEU A 105 -16.88 22.32 10.83
N ILE A 106 -17.04 23.65 10.93
CA ILE A 106 -15.96 24.54 11.37
C ILE A 106 -16.13 24.82 12.86
N LEU A 107 -15.11 24.50 13.64
CA LEU A 107 -15.06 24.67 15.08
C LEU A 107 -13.92 25.62 15.49
N TRP A 108 -14.13 26.33 16.59
CA TRP A 108 -13.18 27.30 17.15
C TRP A 108 -13.09 27.09 18.66
N ASN A 109 -11.90 27.26 19.24
CA ASN A 109 -11.66 27.23 20.69
C ASN A 109 -12.35 26.05 21.41
N VAL A 110 -12.25 24.86 20.82
CA VAL A 110 -12.89 23.65 21.33
C VAL A 110 -12.08 23.05 22.48
N THR A 111 -12.81 22.61 23.50
CA THR A 111 -12.30 21.77 24.58
C THR A 111 -12.61 20.30 24.31
N ARG A 112 -11.89 19.38 24.97
CA ARG A 112 -12.18 17.93 24.92
C ARG A 112 -13.66 17.62 25.16
N TYR A 113 -14.25 18.24 26.19
CA TYR A 113 -15.66 18.05 26.53
C TYR A 113 -16.59 18.45 25.38
N SER A 114 -16.38 19.63 24.79
CA SER A 114 -17.21 20.12 23.68
C SER A 114 -17.01 19.31 22.39
N PHE A 115 -15.81 18.75 22.19
CA PHE A 115 -15.45 17.99 21.01
C PHE A 115 -15.88 16.52 21.07
N LYS A 116 -16.10 15.96 22.27
CA LYS A 116 -16.45 14.53 22.48
C LYS A 116 -17.59 14.03 21.59
N LYS A 117 -18.61 14.85 21.34
CA LYS A 117 -19.75 14.50 20.47
C LYS A 117 -19.42 14.41 18.98
N TYR A 118 -18.27 14.93 18.56
CA TYR A 118 -17.78 14.93 17.18
C TYR A 118 -16.59 13.99 16.97
N ALA A 119 -15.91 13.59 18.04
CA ALA A 119 -14.62 12.91 17.98
C ALA A 119 -14.61 11.67 17.08
N TYR A 120 -15.69 10.91 17.03
CA TYR A 120 -15.80 9.69 16.24
C TYR A 120 -16.81 9.81 15.08
N SER A 121 -17.06 11.04 14.63
CA SER A 121 -17.90 11.29 13.47
C SER A 121 -17.11 11.15 12.17
N SER A 122 -17.69 10.51 11.16
CA SER A 122 -17.14 10.48 9.81
C SER A 122 -17.43 11.75 8.99
N LYS A 123 -17.99 12.80 9.61
CA LYS A 123 -18.22 14.09 8.95
C LYS A 123 -16.91 14.90 8.91
N PRO A 124 -16.62 15.61 7.80
CA PRO A 124 -15.44 16.46 7.71
C PRO A 124 -15.50 17.60 8.73
N ILE A 125 -14.45 17.77 9.52
CA ILE A 125 -14.34 18.78 10.57
C ILE A 125 -13.06 19.58 10.39
N ILE A 126 -13.13 20.90 10.62
CA ILE A 126 -11.97 21.78 10.71
C ILE A 126 -12.00 22.46 12.06
N VAL A 127 -10.95 22.24 12.86
CA VAL A 127 -10.72 23.00 14.09
C VAL A 127 -9.73 24.10 13.79
N LYS A 128 -10.23 25.34 13.79
CA LYS A 128 -9.45 26.51 13.41
C LYS A 128 -8.46 26.89 14.51
N ASN A 129 -7.24 27.26 14.11
CA ASN A 129 -6.17 27.74 15.01
C ASN A 129 -5.75 26.80 16.16
N ALA A 130 -6.15 25.52 16.14
CA ALA A 130 -5.86 24.57 17.22
C ALA A 130 -4.36 24.37 17.51
N ILE A 131 -3.50 24.50 16.50
CA ILE A 131 -2.07 24.15 16.63
C ILE A 131 -1.14 25.35 16.44
N LYS A 132 -1.66 26.58 16.51
CA LYS A 132 -0.85 27.81 16.36
C LYS A 132 0.28 27.92 17.39
N HIS A 133 0.15 27.26 18.53
CA HIS A 133 1.15 27.26 19.60
C HIS A 133 2.33 26.32 19.33
N TRP A 134 2.25 25.43 18.34
CA TRP A 134 3.34 24.51 18.02
C TRP A 134 4.59 25.25 17.51
N SER A 135 5.74 24.96 18.12
CA SER A 135 7.04 25.48 17.69
C SER A 135 7.50 24.88 16.35
N ALA A 136 6.92 23.74 15.94
CA ALA A 136 7.09 23.12 14.62
C ALA A 136 6.94 24.11 13.46
N SER A 137 6.01 25.07 13.57
CA SER A 137 5.79 26.13 12.57
C SER A 137 7.04 27.00 12.32
N LYS A 138 7.96 27.09 13.27
CA LYS A 138 9.22 27.84 13.15
C LYS A 138 10.38 26.94 12.76
N VAL A 139 10.39 25.69 13.23
CA VAL A 139 11.54 24.79 13.14
C VAL A 139 11.48 23.87 11.91
N PHE A 140 10.32 23.29 11.61
CA PHE A 140 10.23 22.24 10.59
C PHE A 140 10.54 22.79 9.20
N SER A 141 11.47 22.15 8.52
CA SER A 141 11.93 22.48 7.17
C SER A 141 12.64 21.27 6.58
N ILE A 142 12.79 21.24 5.25
CA ILE A 142 13.60 20.19 4.60
C ILE A 142 15.01 20.12 5.19
N ASN A 143 15.62 21.27 5.50
CA ASN A 143 16.95 21.30 6.09
C ASN A 143 16.98 20.68 7.50
N PHE A 144 15.97 20.99 8.34
CA PHE A 144 15.84 20.39 9.67
C PHE A 144 15.75 18.86 9.58
N PHE A 145 14.83 18.34 8.75
CA PHE A 145 14.65 16.90 8.60
C PHE A 145 15.90 16.25 8.01
N LYS A 146 16.51 16.85 6.98
CA LYS A 146 17.77 16.37 6.40
C LYS A 146 18.85 16.20 7.46
N THR A 147 19.14 17.25 8.23
CA THR A 147 20.17 17.19 9.28
C THR A 147 19.83 16.13 10.32
N LEU A 148 18.57 16.03 10.72
CA LEU A 148 18.13 15.04 11.72
C LEU A 148 18.31 13.60 11.22
N TYR A 149 17.98 13.31 9.96
CA TYR A 149 18.16 11.98 9.36
C TYR A 149 19.63 11.64 9.10
N GLU A 150 20.44 12.60 8.62
CA GLU A 150 21.88 12.41 8.38
C GLU A 150 22.68 12.18 9.68
N GLN A 151 22.25 12.77 10.79
CA GLN A 151 22.87 12.59 12.11
C GLN A 151 22.43 11.32 12.84
N THR A 152 21.41 10.63 12.33
CA THR A 152 20.85 9.44 12.98
C THR A 152 21.25 8.18 12.20
N PRO A 153 22.07 7.30 12.77
CA PRO A 153 22.44 6.04 12.13
C PRO A 153 21.20 5.21 11.76
N GLN A 154 21.23 4.55 10.61
CA GLN A 154 20.17 3.62 10.15
C GLN A 154 18.77 4.24 10.01
N SER A 155 18.67 5.58 9.97
CA SER A 155 17.40 6.30 9.92
C SER A 155 16.56 5.93 8.68
N TYR A 156 17.22 5.71 7.53
CA TYR A 156 16.57 5.33 6.27
C TYR A 156 16.10 3.86 6.23
N GLU A 157 16.71 2.95 6.99
CA GLU A 157 16.32 1.52 7.00
C GLU A 157 14.88 1.32 7.50
N SER A 158 14.38 2.22 8.34
CA SER A 158 12.98 2.19 8.81
C SER A 158 11.96 2.32 7.67
N LEU A 159 12.31 3.02 6.59
CA LEU A 159 11.46 3.17 5.41
C LEU A 159 11.51 1.95 4.48
N GLU A 160 12.59 1.18 4.54
CA GLU A 160 12.73 -0.10 3.82
C GLU A 160 12.00 -1.23 4.55
N ASN A 161 11.91 -1.14 5.88
CA ASN A 161 11.38 -2.18 6.77
C ASN A 161 9.94 -1.95 7.26
N GLY A 162 9.12 -1.24 6.47
CA GLY A 162 7.66 -1.17 6.69
C GLY A 162 7.07 0.22 6.83
N CYS A 163 7.89 1.28 6.84
CA CYS A 163 7.36 2.64 6.84
C CYS A 163 7.28 3.25 5.44
N GLN A 164 6.08 3.71 5.09
CA GLN A 164 5.77 4.08 3.73
C GLN A 164 6.37 5.44 3.35
N PHE A 165 7.01 5.50 2.19
CA PHE A 165 7.30 6.73 1.47
C PHE A 165 6.21 6.96 0.41
N LEU A 166 5.73 8.20 0.30
CA LEU A 166 4.60 8.59 -0.52
C LEU A 166 5.05 9.71 -1.47
N ASN A 167 5.13 9.42 -2.77
CA ASN A 167 5.67 10.36 -3.75
C ASN A 167 4.62 11.25 -4.45
N PHE A 168 3.32 10.93 -4.37
CA PHE A 168 2.21 11.75 -4.90
C PHE A 168 2.43 12.37 -6.30
N LYS A 169 2.90 11.56 -7.27
CA LYS A 169 3.25 11.98 -8.66
C LYS A 169 4.51 12.85 -8.81
N SER A 170 5.29 13.03 -7.77
CA SER A 170 6.68 13.49 -7.94
C SER A 170 7.55 12.38 -8.54
N ASP A 171 8.64 12.80 -9.17
CA ASP A 171 9.76 11.99 -9.68
C ASP A 171 10.75 11.59 -8.56
N LEU A 172 10.40 11.82 -7.30
CA LEU A 172 11.19 11.44 -6.12
C LEU A 172 10.64 10.12 -5.57
N PHE A 173 11.47 9.11 -5.43
CA PHE A 173 11.06 7.75 -5.02
C PHE A 173 11.54 7.37 -3.63
N THR A 174 12.50 8.11 -3.08
CA THR A 174 13.04 7.86 -1.73
C THR A 174 13.18 9.14 -0.93
N LEU A 175 13.13 9.04 0.40
CA LEU A 175 13.38 10.19 1.28
C LEU A 175 14.81 10.72 1.13
N LYS A 176 15.77 9.85 0.78
CA LYS A 176 17.15 10.24 0.50
C LYS A 176 17.23 11.18 -0.71
N GLU A 177 16.55 10.86 -1.80
CA GLU A 177 16.46 11.74 -2.97
C GLU A 177 15.87 13.11 -2.63
N VAL A 178 14.85 13.14 -1.76
CA VAL A 178 14.24 14.40 -1.28
C VAL A 178 15.30 15.29 -0.59
N PHE A 179 16.16 14.71 0.24
CA PHE A 179 17.20 15.45 0.95
C PHE A 179 18.43 15.80 0.09
N GLU A 180 18.64 15.08 -1.00
CA GLU A 180 19.70 15.33 -1.99
C GLU A 180 19.28 16.34 -3.08
N MET A 181 18.01 16.76 -3.09
CA MET A 181 17.51 17.76 -4.05
C MET A 181 18.36 19.05 -4.07
N PRO A 182 18.64 19.61 -5.26
CA PRO A 182 19.28 20.91 -5.39
C PRO A 182 18.50 22.01 -4.66
N LYS A 183 19.21 22.97 -4.04
CA LYS A 183 18.60 24.08 -3.27
C LYS A 183 17.54 24.87 -4.07
N ALA A 184 17.77 25.04 -5.38
CA ALA A 184 16.83 25.70 -6.27
C ALA A 184 15.48 24.97 -6.34
N ARG A 185 15.51 23.63 -6.40
CA ARG A 185 14.32 22.77 -6.43
C ARG A 185 13.60 22.71 -5.09
N VAL A 186 14.35 22.61 -3.99
CA VAL A 186 13.78 22.66 -2.62
C VAL A 186 12.97 23.94 -2.40
N SER A 187 13.42 25.05 -2.98
CA SER A 187 12.76 26.37 -2.86
C SER A 187 11.75 26.66 -3.98
N ASN A 188 11.47 25.69 -4.85
CA ASN A 188 10.59 25.82 -6.03
C ASN A 188 10.88 27.10 -6.84
N GLN A 189 12.16 27.35 -7.14
CA GLN A 189 12.57 28.51 -7.94
C GLN A 189 12.03 28.43 -9.38
N PHE A 190 11.96 29.56 -10.06
CA PHE A 190 11.48 29.63 -11.43
C PHE A 190 12.21 28.64 -12.35
N GLY A 191 11.45 27.86 -13.13
CA GLY A 191 11.97 26.83 -14.03
C GLY A 191 12.22 25.47 -13.37
N GLN A 192 12.00 25.32 -12.06
CA GLN A 192 12.02 24.03 -11.38
C GLN A 192 10.65 23.37 -11.42
N GLU A 193 10.63 22.03 -11.40
CA GLU A 193 9.39 21.27 -11.26
C GLU A 193 8.93 21.22 -9.80
N PRO A 194 7.65 21.48 -9.53
CA PRO A 194 7.09 21.36 -8.18
C PRO A 194 7.10 19.89 -7.76
N TRP A 195 7.24 19.67 -6.45
CA TRP A 195 7.29 18.35 -5.85
C TRP A 195 6.47 18.34 -4.58
N TYR A 196 5.88 17.19 -4.25
CA TYR A 196 5.16 16.99 -2.99
C TYR A 196 5.34 15.55 -2.57
N VAL A 197 5.78 15.35 -1.32
CA VAL A 197 6.06 14.01 -0.78
C VAL A 197 5.50 13.89 0.64
N GLY A 198 5.35 12.66 1.09
CA GLY A 198 5.14 12.34 2.48
C GLY A 198 5.92 11.09 2.90
N TRP A 199 6.13 10.94 4.20
CA TRP A 199 6.74 9.74 4.74
C TRP A 199 6.29 9.50 6.17
N GLY A 200 6.28 8.23 6.56
CA GLY A 200 6.11 7.80 7.94
C GLY A 200 7.36 8.07 8.78
N ASN A 201 7.20 8.78 9.88
CA ASN A 201 8.22 8.99 10.88
C ASN A 201 8.19 7.83 11.89
N CYS A 202 8.97 6.79 11.60
CA CYS A 202 8.93 5.54 12.38
C CYS A 202 10.18 5.24 13.17
N HIS A 203 11.31 5.86 12.80
CA HIS A 203 12.55 5.64 13.51
C HIS A 203 12.45 6.26 14.92
N PRO A 204 12.55 5.48 16.01
CA PRO A 204 12.24 5.96 17.37
C PRO A 204 13.00 7.22 17.78
N THR A 205 14.27 7.35 17.38
CA THR A 205 15.09 8.54 17.67
C THR A 205 14.60 9.78 16.92
N ILE A 206 14.24 9.63 15.64
CA ILE A 206 13.73 10.75 14.82
C ILE A 206 12.36 11.15 15.35
N LEU A 207 11.49 10.17 15.56
CA LEU A 207 10.18 10.29 16.18
C LEU A 207 10.20 11.12 17.47
N SER A 208 11.03 10.71 18.43
CA SER A 208 11.21 11.40 19.70
C SER A 208 11.62 12.87 19.49
N LYS A 209 12.58 13.12 18.59
CA LYS A 209 13.07 14.47 18.29
C LYS A 209 12.04 15.35 17.60
N VAL A 210 11.25 14.82 16.68
CA VAL A 210 10.19 15.57 15.99
C VAL A 210 9.06 15.93 16.96
N ARG A 211 8.71 15.02 17.88
CA ARG A 211 7.69 15.24 18.93
C ARG A 211 8.08 16.27 19.99
N GLU A 212 9.32 16.77 20.02
CA GLU A 212 9.70 17.92 20.86
C GLU A 212 9.06 19.24 20.37
N TYR A 213 8.57 19.30 19.12
CA TYR A 213 8.10 20.54 18.49
C TYR A 213 6.59 20.64 18.28
N TYR A 214 5.85 19.57 18.58
CA TYR A 214 4.40 19.53 18.47
C TYR A 214 3.81 18.56 19.52
N SER A 215 2.53 18.68 19.79
CA SER A 215 1.79 17.82 20.70
C SER A 215 0.61 17.16 19.99
N ILE A 216 -0.03 16.17 20.60
CA ILE A 216 -1.33 15.70 20.12
C ILE A 216 -2.33 16.86 20.29
N PRO A 217 -3.21 17.15 19.30
CA PRO A 217 -4.19 18.23 19.43
C PRO A 217 -5.02 18.11 20.71
N GLU A 218 -4.98 19.15 21.55
CA GLU A 218 -5.47 19.09 22.93
C GLU A 218 -6.97 18.80 23.06
N PHE A 219 -7.75 19.10 22.03
CA PHE A 219 -9.19 18.89 21.98
C PHE A 219 -9.58 17.42 21.73
N LEU A 220 -8.64 16.55 21.33
CA LEU A 220 -8.92 15.13 21.16
C LEU A 220 -9.22 14.46 22.52
N PRO A 221 -10.03 13.38 22.54
CA PRO A 221 -10.30 12.62 23.77
C PRO A 221 -9.01 12.13 24.45
N GLU A 222 -9.02 12.02 25.79
CA GLU A 222 -7.85 11.54 26.55
C GLU A 222 -7.58 10.04 26.35
N ASP A 223 -8.64 9.29 26.06
CA ASP A 223 -8.64 7.87 25.76
C ASP A 223 -8.45 7.58 24.26
N ALA A 224 -8.28 8.60 23.42
CA ALA A 224 -7.98 8.40 22.01
C ALA A 224 -6.60 7.73 21.88
N GLU A 225 -6.57 6.53 21.32
CA GLU A 225 -5.30 5.85 21.08
C GLU A 225 -4.51 6.62 20.04
N PHE A 226 -3.23 6.84 20.31
CA PHE A 226 -2.32 7.51 19.40
C PHE A 226 -1.31 6.52 18.86
N PRO A 227 -1.19 6.35 17.53
CA PRO A 227 -0.28 5.39 16.95
C PRO A 227 1.18 5.72 17.30
N ALA A 228 2.02 4.70 17.24
CA ALA A 228 3.44 4.86 17.46
C ALA A 228 4.12 5.72 16.37
N THR A 229 3.49 5.88 15.20
CA THR A 229 4.05 6.55 14.04
C THR A 229 3.15 7.70 13.58
N GLU A 230 3.75 8.76 13.06
CA GLU A 230 3.04 9.85 12.40
C GLU A 230 3.61 10.10 10.99
N ASN A 231 2.85 10.76 10.14
CA ASN A 231 3.27 11.10 8.78
C ASN A 231 3.59 12.59 8.66
N ILE A 232 4.69 12.90 7.98
CA ILE A 232 5.03 14.26 7.56
C ILE A 232 4.71 14.37 6.07
N PHE A 233 4.03 15.45 5.68
CA PHE A 233 3.85 15.79 4.27
C PHE A 233 4.37 17.19 3.99
N ILE A 234 5.08 17.36 2.87
CA ILE A 234 5.73 18.62 2.52
C ILE A 234 5.90 18.77 1.02
N GLY A 235 5.76 20.01 0.53
CA GLY A 235 6.06 20.35 -0.87
C GLY A 235 5.17 21.45 -1.42
N TYR A 236 4.96 21.44 -2.74
CA TYR A 236 4.36 22.50 -3.54
C TYR A 236 3.30 21.96 -4.51
N GLU A 237 2.34 22.84 -4.84
CA GLU A 237 1.34 22.71 -5.90
C GLU A 237 0.42 21.47 -5.86
N MET A 238 0.89 20.30 -6.28
CA MET A 238 0.00 19.15 -6.57
C MET A 238 -0.59 18.48 -5.34
N GLY A 239 0.01 18.58 -4.15
CA GLY A 239 -0.48 17.92 -2.94
C GLY A 239 -0.66 16.40 -3.12
N ALA A 240 -1.61 15.83 -2.38
CA ALA A 240 -2.01 14.43 -2.52
C ALA A 240 -3.07 14.24 -3.62
N VAL A 241 -2.91 13.20 -4.43
CA VAL A 241 -3.88 12.82 -5.48
C VAL A 241 -5.16 12.24 -4.87
N MET A 242 -6.24 12.11 -5.64
CA MET A 242 -7.51 11.56 -5.15
C MET A 242 -7.35 10.09 -4.74
N HIS A 243 -7.59 9.75 -3.47
CA HIS A 243 -7.49 8.40 -2.93
C HIS A 243 -8.36 8.19 -1.67
N LEU A 244 -8.52 6.93 -1.27
CA LEU A 244 -8.90 6.53 0.08
C LEU A 244 -7.66 6.05 0.83
N ASP A 245 -7.69 6.19 2.15
CA ASP A 245 -6.70 5.57 3.01
C ASP A 245 -7.20 4.24 3.55
N TYR A 246 -6.30 3.27 3.61
CA TYR A 246 -6.53 1.95 4.19
C TYR A 246 -5.90 1.88 5.59
N ILE A 247 -6.37 2.77 6.46
CA ILE A 247 -5.95 2.89 7.86
C ILE A 247 -7.03 2.35 8.80
N PRO A 248 -6.65 1.82 9.98
CA PRO A 248 -7.62 1.25 10.92
C PRO A 248 -8.47 2.31 11.62
N ARG A 249 -7.94 3.53 11.82
CA ARG A 249 -8.56 4.56 12.67
C ARG A 249 -8.88 5.85 11.89
N LEU A 250 -9.50 6.81 12.57
CA LEU A 250 -9.70 8.16 12.04
C LEU A 250 -8.35 8.89 12.02
N MET A 251 -8.22 9.92 11.20
CA MET A 251 -7.01 10.76 11.21
C MET A 251 -7.32 12.22 11.50
N TRP A 252 -6.31 12.87 12.02
CA TRP A 252 -6.22 14.31 12.03
C TRP A 252 -4.97 14.73 11.25
N GLN A 253 -5.05 15.87 10.55
CA GLN A 253 -3.91 16.50 9.89
C GLN A 253 -3.81 17.95 10.34
N GLY A 254 -2.69 18.29 10.98
CA GLY A 254 -2.35 19.64 11.39
C GLY A 254 -1.62 20.40 10.28
N GLN A 255 -2.15 21.55 9.88
CA GLN A 255 -1.51 22.43 8.90
C GLN A 255 -0.44 23.29 9.57
N VAL A 256 0.83 22.89 9.45
CA VAL A 256 1.96 23.53 10.15
C VAL A 256 2.49 24.75 9.38
N LYS A 257 2.62 24.65 8.06
CA LYS A 257 3.06 25.75 7.18
C LYS A 257 2.26 25.78 5.89
N GLY A 258 2.12 26.98 5.33
CA GLY A 258 1.43 27.19 4.06
C GLY A 258 -0.04 26.80 4.10
N ASN A 259 -0.67 26.96 2.96
CA ASN A 259 -2.10 26.74 2.81
C ASN A 259 -2.37 25.51 1.96
N LYS A 260 -3.50 24.86 2.21
CA LYS A 260 -3.91 23.66 1.48
C LYS A 260 -5.41 23.71 1.20
N THR A 261 -5.78 23.41 -0.03
CA THR A 261 -7.17 23.21 -0.44
C THR A 261 -7.44 21.72 -0.51
N TRP A 262 -8.47 21.26 0.19
CA TRP A 262 -8.95 19.89 0.14
C TRP A 262 -10.14 19.81 -0.79
N LEU A 263 -10.18 18.76 -1.60
CA LEU A 263 -11.33 18.33 -2.36
C LEU A 263 -11.65 16.91 -1.93
N ILE A 264 -12.82 16.73 -1.31
CA ILE A 264 -13.32 15.43 -0.89
C ILE A 264 -14.55 15.02 -1.70
N LYS A 265 -14.67 13.73 -1.96
CA LYS A 265 -15.78 13.12 -2.68
C LYS A 265 -16.34 11.96 -1.86
N PRO A 266 -17.66 11.74 -1.89
CA PRO A 266 -18.21 10.51 -1.35
C PRO A 266 -17.72 9.33 -2.19
N VAL A 267 -17.86 8.13 -1.64
CA VAL A 267 -17.63 6.89 -2.39
C VAL A 267 -18.65 6.71 -3.52
N PRO A 268 -18.32 5.98 -4.61
CA PRO A 268 -19.16 5.86 -5.80
C PRO A 268 -20.61 5.48 -5.53
N GLU A 269 -20.86 4.55 -4.60
CA GLU A 269 -22.21 4.10 -4.24
C GLU A 269 -23.08 5.18 -3.59
N CYS A 270 -22.48 6.28 -3.12
CA CYS A 270 -23.15 7.41 -2.47
C CYS A 270 -23.21 8.68 -3.32
N GLU A 271 -22.65 8.69 -4.54
CA GLU A 271 -22.60 9.88 -5.41
C GLU A 271 -23.98 10.42 -5.82
N ASN A 272 -25.02 9.58 -5.81
CA ASN A 272 -26.39 10.02 -6.12
C ASN A 272 -27.04 10.83 -4.99
N SER A 273 -26.57 10.66 -3.76
CA SER A 273 -27.16 11.28 -2.56
C SER A 273 -26.27 12.34 -1.93
N CYS A 274 -24.98 12.31 -2.24
CA CYS A 274 -23.96 13.14 -1.63
C CYS A 274 -23.15 13.87 -2.70
N SER A 275 -22.65 15.05 -2.37
CA SER A 275 -21.90 15.89 -3.30
C SER A 275 -20.43 16.01 -2.89
N GLU A 276 -19.59 16.38 -3.86
CA GLU A 276 -18.21 16.76 -3.58
C GLU A 276 -18.15 18.04 -2.72
N ILE A 277 -17.14 18.12 -1.85
CA ILE A 277 -16.94 19.26 -0.96
C ILE A 277 -15.51 19.75 -1.13
N LYS A 278 -15.38 21.07 -1.35
CA LYS A 278 -14.09 21.74 -1.45
C LYS A 278 -13.94 22.74 -0.31
N PHE A 279 -12.81 22.67 0.40
CA PHE A 279 -12.56 23.57 1.53
C PHE A 279 -11.08 23.93 1.65
N TYR A 280 -10.83 25.03 2.37
CA TYR A 280 -9.51 25.64 2.50
C TYR A 280 -9.02 25.56 3.95
N VAL A 281 -7.72 25.31 4.11
CA VAL A 281 -7.07 25.07 5.40
C VAL A 281 -5.83 25.94 5.50
N GLU A 282 -5.69 26.62 6.62
CA GLU A 282 -4.66 27.62 6.90
C GLU A 282 -3.68 27.14 7.98
N PRO A 283 -2.47 27.72 8.07
CA PRO A 283 -1.54 27.43 9.15
C PRO A 283 -2.18 27.60 10.53
N GLY A 284 -2.09 26.56 11.35
CA GLY A 284 -2.71 26.51 12.67
C GLY A 284 -3.98 25.68 12.73
N ASP A 285 -4.61 25.36 11.60
CA ASP A 285 -5.82 24.55 11.56
C ASP A 285 -5.52 23.05 11.68
N VAL A 286 -6.50 22.31 12.19
CA VAL A 286 -6.50 20.84 12.19
C VAL A 286 -7.72 20.36 11.42
N VAL A 287 -7.49 19.51 10.42
CA VAL A 287 -8.53 18.79 9.69
C VAL A 287 -8.73 17.44 10.34
N LEU A 288 -9.98 17.07 10.60
CA LEU A 288 -10.36 15.68 10.87
C LEU A 288 -11.25 15.21 9.74
N LEU A 289 -10.84 14.10 9.13
CA LEU A 289 -11.53 13.48 8.01
C LEU A 289 -11.55 11.98 8.25
N ASP A 290 -12.62 11.31 7.83
CA ASP A 290 -12.60 9.85 7.75
C ASP A 290 -12.18 9.46 6.33
N THR A 291 -10.87 9.36 6.09
CA THR A 291 -10.30 9.08 4.75
C THR A 291 -10.51 7.65 4.30
N ARG A 292 -11.07 6.80 5.18
CA ARG A 292 -11.55 5.46 4.83
C ARG A 292 -12.86 5.51 4.04
N LEU A 293 -13.61 6.61 4.17
CA LEU A 293 -14.91 6.83 3.53
C LEU A 293 -14.92 8.02 2.57
N TRP A 294 -14.14 9.06 2.84
CA TRP A 294 -14.02 10.22 1.96
C TRP A 294 -12.82 10.08 1.04
N TYR A 295 -13.10 9.91 -0.26
CA TYR A 295 -12.09 10.12 -1.28
C TYR A 295 -11.57 11.54 -1.14
N HIS A 296 -10.27 11.72 -1.13
CA HIS A 296 -9.70 13.03 -0.86
C HIS A 296 -8.47 13.30 -1.71
N SER A 297 -8.35 14.55 -2.12
CA SER A 297 -7.19 15.11 -2.79
C SER A 297 -6.89 16.48 -2.20
N THR A 298 -5.66 16.93 -2.34
CA THR A 298 -5.24 18.22 -1.85
C THR A 298 -4.45 18.98 -2.90
N THR A 299 -4.55 20.30 -2.88
CA THR A 299 -3.80 21.19 -3.77
C THR A 299 -3.26 22.36 -2.97
N ILE A 300 -2.10 22.86 -3.35
CA ILE A 300 -1.37 23.91 -2.65
C ILE A 300 -1.28 25.11 -3.59
N PRO A 301 -1.48 26.35 -3.10
CA PRO A 301 -1.32 27.54 -3.94
C PRO A 301 0.07 27.61 -4.59
N LYS A 302 0.09 28.08 -5.84
CA LYS A 302 1.33 28.17 -6.63
C LYS A 302 2.43 28.93 -5.90
N GLY A 303 3.63 28.36 -5.87
CA GLY A 303 4.81 28.96 -5.22
C GLY A 303 4.80 28.95 -3.68
N GLN A 304 3.76 28.41 -3.03
CA GLN A 304 3.72 28.29 -1.57
C GLN A 304 4.13 26.89 -1.13
N LEU A 305 5.03 26.80 -0.15
CA LEU A 305 5.36 25.54 0.50
C LEU A 305 4.26 25.18 1.51
N SER A 306 3.72 23.97 1.43
CA SER A 306 2.87 23.39 2.47
C SER A 306 3.69 22.39 3.30
N LEU A 307 3.44 22.36 4.61
CA LEU A 307 3.98 21.36 5.53
C LEU A 307 2.89 20.96 6.52
N THR A 308 2.65 19.66 6.67
CA THR A 308 1.65 19.13 7.60
C THR A 308 2.17 17.94 8.38
N VAL A 309 1.65 17.78 9.59
CA VAL A 309 1.80 16.57 10.42
C VAL A 309 0.46 15.86 10.45
N GLN A 310 0.43 14.57 10.20
CA GLN A 310 -0.77 13.75 10.25
C GLN A 310 -0.56 12.57 11.18
N SER A 311 -1.59 12.25 11.94
CA SER A 311 -1.61 11.01 12.71
C SER A 311 -3.03 10.47 12.81
N GLU A 312 -3.11 9.19 13.13
CA GLU A 312 -4.35 8.54 13.47
C GLU A 312 -4.75 8.81 14.92
N TYR A 313 -6.05 8.64 15.21
CA TYR A 313 -6.61 8.58 16.54
C TYR A 313 -7.89 7.75 16.50
N GLY A 314 -8.21 7.04 17.59
CA GLY A 314 -9.40 6.19 17.62
C GLY A 314 -9.48 5.37 18.87
#